data_AF-A0A967GRH3-F1
#
_entry.id   AF-A0A967GRH3-F1
#
_cell.length_a   1.000
_cell.length_b   1.000
_cell.length_c   1.000
_cell.angle_alpha   90.00
_cell.angle_beta   90.00
_cell.angle_gamma   90.00
#
_symmetry.space_group_name_H-M   'P 1'
#
loop_
_entity.id
_entity.type
_entity.pdbx_description
1 polymer ?
#
loop_
_entity_poly.entity_id
_entity_poly.type
_entity_poly.pdbx_seq_one_letter_code
_entity_poly.pdbx_strand_id
1 'polypeptide(L)'
;LPPCLIFHGRQDRLVPIEQVIKFVKRYRRKKNHCELMEFENAGHTFFNYNSHEQNYEVTLRAADHFLVDLGILEPDPLAGEF
;
A
#
# COMPACT_ATOMS: atom_id res chain seq x y z
N LEU A 1 -18.02 1.12 -1.08
CA LEU A 1 -16.96 1.76 -0.27
C LEU A 1 -15.91 2.30 -1.23
N PRO A 2 -15.17 3.36 -0.88
CA PRO A 2 -14.14 3.93 -1.74
C PRO A 2 -13.06 2.91 -2.12
N PRO A 3 -12.36 3.05 -3.25
CA PRO A 3 -11.14 2.28 -3.51
C PRO A 3 -10.12 2.43 -2.36
N CYS A 4 -9.39 1.37 -2.04
CA CYS A 4 -8.44 1.37 -0.92
C CYS A 4 -7.17 0.58 -1.24
N LEU A 5 -6.00 1.19 -1.08
CA LEU A 5 -4.71 0.51 -1.11
C LEU A 5 -4.17 0.36 0.31
N ILE A 6 -3.66 -0.82 0.64
CA ILE A 6 -3.07 -1.13 1.96
C ILE A 6 -1.65 -1.66 1.76
N PHE A 7 -0.71 -1.10 2.51
CA PHE A 7 0.66 -1.61 2.65
C PHE A 7 0.80 -2.28 4.01
N HIS A 8 1.29 -3.52 4.06
CA HIS A 8 1.46 -4.20 5.35
C HIS A 8 2.67 -5.11 5.39
N GLY A 9 3.42 -5.05 6.49
CA GLY A 9 4.57 -5.91 6.73
C GLY A 9 4.18 -7.26 7.29
N ARG A 10 4.74 -8.35 6.75
CA ARG A 10 4.44 -9.72 7.20
C ARG A 10 5.11 -10.08 8.53
N GLN A 11 6.08 -9.28 8.96
CA GLN A 11 6.74 -9.39 10.27
C GLN A 11 6.25 -8.33 11.27
N ASP A 12 5.11 -7.67 11.01
CA ASP A 12 4.50 -6.76 11.97
C ASP A 12 4.02 -7.53 13.21
N ARG A 13 4.69 -7.28 14.35
CA ARG A 13 4.41 -7.93 15.64
C ARG A 13 3.26 -7.27 16.41
N LEU A 14 2.86 -6.06 16.04
CA LEU A 14 1.77 -5.33 16.68
C LEU A 14 0.43 -5.62 15.99
N VAL A 15 0.44 -5.68 14.66
CA VAL A 15 -0.74 -5.98 13.85
C VAL A 15 -0.44 -7.15 12.92
N PRO A 16 -0.83 -8.39 13.28
CA PRO A 16 -0.61 -9.57 12.44
C PRO A 16 -1.27 -9.44 11.07
N ILE A 17 -0.57 -9.87 10.01
CA ILE A 17 -1.00 -9.74 8.61
C ILE A 17 -2.35 -10.42 8.34
N GLU A 18 -2.70 -11.46 9.08
CA GLU A 18 -3.96 -12.20 8.94
C GLU A 18 -5.18 -11.30 9.15
N GLN A 19 -5.06 -10.30 10.03
CA GLN A 19 -6.13 -9.33 10.27
C GLN A 19 -6.40 -8.48 9.02
N VAL A 20 -5.33 -8.04 8.34
CA VAL A 20 -5.39 -7.24 7.12
C VAL A 20 -5.90 -8.08 5.95
N ILE A 21 -5.39 -9.30 5.77
CA ILE A 21 -5.89 -10.24 4.75
C ILE A 21 -7.39 -10.48 4.92
N LYS A 22 -7.86 -10.67 6.16
CA LYS A 22 -9.29 -10.84 6.46
C LYS A 22 -10.10 -9.59 6.14
N PHE A 23 -9.58 -8.40 6.43
CA PHE A 23 -10.22 -7.13 6.05
C PHE A 23 -10.38 -7.03 4.54
N VAL A 24 -9.29 -7.18 3.78
CA VAL A 24 -9.25 -7.09 2.31
C VAL A 24 -10.20 -8.10 1.67
N LYS A 25 -10.21 -9.35 2.17
CA LYS A 25 -11.13 -10.40 1.70
C LYS A 25 -12.60 -10.00 1.92
N ARG A 26 -12.94 -9.45 3.09
CA ARG A 26 -14.32 -8.98 3.37
C ARG A 26 -14.70 -7.80 2.49
N TYR A 27 -13.76 -6.89 2.24
CA TYR A 27 -13.94 -5.71 1.38
C TYR A 27 -14.26 -6.12 -0.06
N ARG A 28 -13.41 -6.98 -0.63
CA ARG A 28 -13.53 -7.53 -2.00
C ARG A 28 -14.77 -8.41 -2.18
N ARG A 29 -15.17 -9.19 -1.17
CA ARG A 29 -16.41 -10.01 -1.23
C ARG A 29 -17.68 -9.19 -1.49
N LYS A 30 -17.66 -7.90 -1.16
CA LYS A 30 -18.74 -6.95 -1.42
C LYS A 30 -18.59 -6.21 -2.75
N LYS A 31 -17.71 -6.69 -3.64
CA LYS A 31 -17.36 -6.08 -4.94
C LYS A 31 -16.75 -4.68 -4.84
N ASN A 32 -16.19 -4.32 -3.68
CA ASN A 32 -15.42 -3.08 -3.56
C ASN A 32 -13.96 -3.30 -4.01
N HIS A 33 -13.33 -2.25 -4.54
CA HIS A 33 -11.92 -2.27 -4.93
C HIS A 33 -11.01 -2.11 -3.72
N CYS A 34 -10.14 -3.09 -3.46
CA CYS A 34 -9.13 -2.96 -2.43
C CYS A 34 -7.88 -3.74 -2.80
N GLU A 35 -6.73 -3.09 -2.73
CA GLU A 35 -5.41 -3.65 -3.01
C GLU A 35 -4.63 -3.84 -1.71
N LEU A 36 -3.83 -4.90 -1.67
CA LEU A 36 -2.95 -5.21 -0.56
C LEU A 36 -1.57 -5.51 -1.12
N MET A 37 -0.59 -4.71 -0.71
CA MET A 37 0.81 -4.91 -1.00
C MET A 37 1.51 -5.36 0.27
N GLU A 38 2.02 -6.60 0.24
CA GLU A 38 2.66 -7.26 1.37
C GLU A 38 4.18 -7.12 1.29
N PHE A 39 4.82 -6.86 2.43
CA PHE A 39 6.27 -6.72 2.54
C PHE A 39 6.82 -7.82 3.45
N GLU A 40 7.49 -8.83 2.86
CA GLU A 40 7.89 -10.07 3.55
C GLU A 40 8.79 -9.85 4.77
N ASN A 41 9.76 -8.94 4.68
CA ASN A 41 10.74 -8.68 5.74
C ASN A 41 10.49 -7.39 6.52
N ALA A 42 9.26 -6.87 6.46
CA ALA A 42 8.89 -5.61 7.07
C ALA A 42 8.11 -5.80 8.37
N GLY A 43 8.53 -5.07 9.41
CA GLY A 43 7.82 -4.95 10.68
C GLY A 43 6.83 -3.79 10.72
N HIS A 44 6.42 -3.40 11.92
CA HIS A 44 5.60 -2.20 12.11
C HIS A 44 6.37 -0.95 11.64
N THR A 45 5.65 0.07 11.15
CA THR A 45 6.18 1.37 10.67
C THR A 45 7.26 1.32 9.57
N PHE A 46 7.39 0.21 8.85
CA PHE A 46 8.44 0.00 7.82
C PHE A 46 8.44 1.05 6.70
N PHE A 47 7.29 1.66 6.43
CA PHE A 47 7.07 2.64 5.37
C PHE A 47 7.49 4.06 5.75
N ASN A 48 7.87 4.33 7.02
CA ASN A 48 8.29 5.67 7.41
C ASN A 48 9.65 6.01 6.79
N TYR A 49 9.84 7.29 6.42
CA TYR A 49 11.10 7.81 5.85
C TYR A 49 12.34 7.43 6.69
N ASN A 50 12.25 7.57 8.01
CA ASN A 50 13.35 7.26 8.94
C ASN A 50 13.50 5.76 9.26
N SER A 51 12.60 4.89 8.77
CA SER A 51 12.67 3.45 9.03
C SER A 51 13.41 2.71 7.93
N HIS A 52 13.05 2.96 6.66
CA HIS A 52 13.64 2.28 5.52
C HIS A 52 13.36 3.06 4.23
N GLU A 53 14.37 3.77 3.73
CA GLU A 53 14.26 4.66 2.55
C GLU A 53 13.61 3.99 1.34
N GLN A 54 14.05 2.78 0.97
CA GLN A 54 13.49 2.07 -0.18
C GLN A 54 12.00 1.74 -0.01
N ASN A 55 11.56 1.39 1.20
CA ASN A 55 10.14 1.06 1.42
C ASN A 55 9.29 2.33 1.43
N TYR A 56 9.82 3.43 1.98
CA TYR A 56 9.20 4.74 1.87
C TYR A 56 8.99 5.14 0.40
N GLU A 57 10.02 5.05 -0.44
CA GLU A 57 9.91 5.36 -1.86
C GLU A 57 8.92 4.45 -2.59
N VAL A 58 9.02 3.13 -2.38
CA VAL A 58 8.13 2.15 -3.03
C VAL A 58 6.68 2.37 -2.63
N THR A 59 6.40 2.61 -1.35
CA THR A 59 5.02 2.85 -0.89
C THR A 59 4.46 4.16 -1.39
N LEU A 60 5.28 5.23 -1.50
CA LEU A 60 4.85 6.49 -2.10
C LEU A 60 4.56 6.34 -3.60
N ARG A 61 5.45 5.73 -4.37
CA ARG A 61 5.23 5.50 -5.81
C ARG A 61 3.99 4.64 -6.07
N ALA A 62 3.79 3.59 -5.28
CA ALA A 62 2.60 2.75 -5.41
C ALA A 62 1.31 3.50 -5.05
N ALA A 63 1.35 4.38 -4.04
CA ALA A 63 0.21 5.22 -3.69
C ALA A 63 -0.09 6.27 -4.77
N ASP A 64 0.93 6.88 -5.37
CA ASP A 64 0.80 7.81 -6.49
C ASP A 64 0.11 7.11 -7.68
N HIS A 65 0.68 5.99 -8.14
CA HIS A 65 0.10 5.20 -9.24
C HIS A 65 -1.35 4.82 -8.97
N PHE A 66 -1.67 4.37 -7.75
CA PHE A 66 -3.03 4.03 -7.37
C PHE A 66 -3.99 5.23 -7.46
N LEU A 67 -3.56 6.43 -7.06
CA LEU A 67 -4.38 7.64 -7.14
C LEU A 67 -4.52 8.15 -8.59
N VAL A 68 -3.49 8.00 -9.41
CA VAL A 68 -3.53 8.28 -10.85
C VAL A 68 -4.50 7.34 -11.56
N ASP A 69 -4.46 6.04 -11.27
CA ASP A 69 -5.39 5.04 -11.84
C ASP A 69 -6.85 5.31 -11.48
N LEU A 70 -7.10 5.97 -10.35
CA LEU A 70 -8.43 6.42 -9.94
C LEU A 70 -8.86 7.74 -10.57
N GLY A 71 -7.98 8.42 -11.30
CA GLY A 71 -8.22 9.76 -11.84
C GLY A 71 -8.30 10.85 -10.78
N ILE A 72 -7.68 10.64 -9.61
CA ILE A 72 -7.65 11.60 -8.50
C ILE A 72 -6.43 12.53 -8.62
N LEU A 73 -5.30 11.99 -9.10
CA LEU A 73 -4.09 12.74 -9.40
C LEU A 73 -3.81 12.69 -10.91
N GLU A 74 -3.19 13.76 -11.40
CA GLU A 74 -2.58 13.75 -12.73
C GLU A 74 -1.26 12.98 -12.67
N PRO A 75 -0.88 12.24 -13.73
CA PRO A 75 0.42 11.57 -13.79
C PRO A 75 1.57 12.55 -13.58
N ASP A 76 2.57 12.19 -12.77
CA ASP A 76 3.79 12.98 -12.63
C ASP A 76 4.54 13.01 -13.99
N PRO A 77 4.72 14.18 -14.61
CA PRO A 77 5.43 14.29 -15.88
C PRO A 77 6.89 13.84 -15.81
N LEU A 78 7.47 13.75 -14.61
CA LEU A 78 8.87 13.35 -14.39
C LEU A 78 9.04 11.89 -13.95
N ALA A 79 7.95 11.11 -13.81
CA ALA A 79 7.99 9.76 -13.27
C ALA A 79 8.90 8.77 -14.03
N GLY A 80 9.21 9.05 -15.30
CA GLY A 80 10.10 8.23 -16.15
C GLY A 80 11.55 8.70 -16.21
N GLU A 81 11.92 9.77 -15.51
CA GLU A 81 13.25 10.40 -15.62
C GLU A 81 14.27 9.89 -14.58
N PHE A 82 13.87 9.01 -13.65
CA PHE A 82 14.70 8.54 -12.53
C PHE A 82 14.77 7.00 -12.43
#